data_AF-A0AAN8PT50-F1
#
_entry.id   AF-A0AAN8PT50-F1
#
_cell.length_a   1.000
_cell.length_b   1.000
_cell.length_c   1.000
_cell.angle_alpha   90.00
_cell.angle_beta   90.00
_cell.angle_gamma   90.00
#
_symmetry.space_group_name_H-M   'P 1'
#
loop_
_entity.id
_entity.type
_entity.pdbx_description
1 polymer ?
#
loop_
_entity_poly.entity_id
_entity_poly.type
_entity_poly.pdbx_seq_one_letter_code
_entity_poly.pdbx_strand_id
1 'polypeptide(L)'
;MSIPIHRLLPSTENEVLLQSEMKNMLTRVLVKYMPVFHNLDDEIGKHIPHQYASRSSAKSVLIPLGFIDKDESKVSDTIDILDEYHQYLPLKPNGDPLTFPLHADDLSCERGNDAQCARINATSPWNQLQGFTMNIQEWHKRCLLLQDIYDDLFNGSSGREKGTLYHLKNYFNHSGVSSNVMDTFNYDEEFLEFCCDG
;
A
#
# COMPACT_ATOMS: atom_id res chain seq x y z
N MET A 1 -8.16 28.67 16.69
CA MET A 1 -8.52 29.22 15.36
C MET A 1 -10.00 28.96 15.14
N SER A 2 -10.82 30.01 14.94
CA SER A 2 -12.26 29.84 14.68
C SER A 2 -12.45 29.60 13.19
N ILE A 3 -12.89 28.39 12.80
CA ILE A 3 -13.24 28.10 11.41
C ILE A 3 -14.65 28.66 11.18
N PRO A 4 -14.85 29.52 10.17
CA PRO A 4 -16.15 30.11 9.93
C PRO A 4 -17.17 29.06 9.47
N ILE A 5 -18.41 29.18 9.95
CA ILE A 5 -19.49 28.18 9.77
C ILE A 5 -19.77 27.88 8.28
N HIS A 6 -19.67 28.87 7.39
CA HIS A 6 -19.88 28.68 5.95
C HIS A 6 -18.80 27.82 5.24
N ARG A 7 -17.68 27.52 5.92
CA ARG A 7 -16.69 26.54 5.45
C ARG A 7 -16.94 25.13 6.00
N LEU A 8 -17.76 25.02 7.05
CA LEU A 8 -18.12 23.75 7.69
C LEU A 8 -19.45 23.22 7.14
N LEU A 9 -20.41 24.11 6.88
CA LEU A 9 -21.73 23.76 6.37
C LEU A 9 -21.88 24.16 4.89
N PRO A 10 -22.57 23.34 4.07
CA PRO A 10 -22.86 23.68 2.70
C PRO A 10 -23.62 25.01 2.59
N SER A 11 -23.18 25.88 1.70
CA SER A 11 -23.94 27.07 1.31
C SER A 11 -24.95 26.73 0.21
N THR A 12 -25.89 27.64 -0.03
CA THR A 12 -26.81 27.53 -1.18
C THR A 12 -26.06 27.47 -2.51
N GLU A 13 -24.90 28.12 -2.63
CA GLU A 13 -24.04 28.03 -3.82
C GLU A 13 -23.48 26.62 -4.02
N ASN A 14 -23.04 25.97 -2.93
CA ASN A 14 -22.57 24.58 -2.98
C ASN A 14 -23.69 23.62 -3.40
N GLU A 15 -24.92 23.87 -2.96
CA GLU A 15 -26.08 23.07 -3.34
C GLU A 15 -26.40 23.19 -4.84
N VAL A 16 -26.36 24.41 -5.39
CA VAL A 16 -26.58 24.65 -6.83
C VAL A 16 -25.47 23.97 -7.65
N LEU A 17 -24.22 24.08 -7.23
CA LEU A 17 -23.10 23.40 -7.88
C LEU A 17 -23.30 21.88 -7.85
N LEU A 18 -23.58 21.30 -6.68
CA LEU A 18 -23.84 19.87 -6.52
C LEU A 18 -24.97 19.38 -7.43
N GLN A 19 -26.08 20.11 -7.50
CA GLN A 19 -27.19 19.76 -8.39
C GLN A 19 -26.76 19.75 -9.86
N SER A 20 -25.90 20.68 -10.28
CA SER A 20 -25.38 20.72 -11.66
C SER A 20 -24.46 19.52 -11.97
N GLU A 21 -23.62 19.13 -11.01
CA GLU A 21 -22.73 17.98 -11.11
C GLU A 21 -23.50 16.66 -11.15
N MET A 22 -24.51 16.52 -10.28
CA MET A 22 -25.41 15.37 -10.25
C MET A 22 -26.20 15.22 -11.55
N LYS A 23 -26.68 16.33 -12.14
CA LYS A 23 -27.34 16.31 -13.45
C LYS A 23 -26.42 15.75 -14.53
N ASN A 24 -25.16 16.20 -14.58
CA ASN A 24 -24.18 15.67 -15.54
C ASN A 24 -23.97 14.16 -15.35
N MET A 25 -23.82 13.70 -14.10
CA MET A 25 -23.67 12.28 -13.79
C MET A 25 -24.89 11.46 -14.23
N LEU A 26 -26.10 11.92 -13.94
CA LEU A 26 -27.33 11.26 -14.36
C LEU A 26 -27.46 11.21 -15.89
N THR A 27 -27.16 12.30 -16.59
CA THR A 27 -27.19 12.34 -18.06
C THR A 27 -26.25 11.30 -18.67
N ARG A 28 -25.03 11.12 -18.11
CA ARG A 28 -24.10 10.06 -18.56
C ARG A 28 -24.68 8.65 -18.38
N VAL A 29 -25.33 8.40 -17.24
CA VAL A 29 -25.98 7.10 -16.99
C VAL A 29 -27.12 6.88 -17.99
N LEU A 30 -27.97 7.88 -18.20
CA LEU A 30 -29.08 7.78 -19.14
C LEU A 30 -28.58 7.48 -20.56
N VAL A 31 -27.55 8.19 -21.04
CA VAL A 31 -27.00 7.97 -22.38
C VAL A 31 -26.25 6.65 -22.50
N LYS A 32 -25.59 6.17 -21.45
CA LYS A 32 -24.93 4.86 -21.46
C LYS A 32 -25.92 3.69 -21.57
N TYR A 33 -27.08 3.79 -20.94
CA TYR A 33 -28.01 2.67 -20.79
C TYR A 33 -29.28 2.76 -21.64
N MET A 34 -29.65 3.95 -22.16
CA MET A 34 -30.84 4.13 -22.98
C MET A 34 -30.45 4.43 -24.44
N PRO A 35 -30.67 3.47 -25.36
CA PRO A 35 -30.29 3.60 -26.78
C PRO A 35 -30.82 4.85 -27.47
N VAL A 36 -31.98 5.35 -27.04
CA VAL A 36 -32.62 6.55 -27.62
C VAL A 36 -31.79 7.82 -27.44
N PHE A 37 -30.89 7.85 -26.45
CA PHE A 37 -30.05 9.00 -26.15
C PHE A 37 -28.60 8.85 -26.62
N HIS A 38 -28.24 7.74 -27.28
CA HIS A 38 -26.87 7.53 -27.79
C HIS A 38 -26.42 8.61 -28.77
N ASN A 39 -27.36 9.20 -29.51
CA ASN A 39 -27.09 10.29 -30.45
C ASN A 39 -26.60 11.57 -29.76
N LEU A 40 -26.72 11.67 -28.43
CA LEU A 40 -26.32 12.82 -27.61
C LEU A 40 -24.99 12.59 -26.89
N ASP A 41 -24.29 11.45 -27.10
CA ASP A 41 -23.04 11.13 -26.38
C ASP A 41 -21.94 12.20 -26.60
N ASP A 42 -21.88 12.76 -27.81
CA ASP A 42 -20.91 13.80 -28.16
C ASP A 42 -21.17 15.14 -27.48
N GLU A 43 -22.42 15.41 -27.06
CA GLU A 43 -22.81 16.67 -26.42
C GLU A 43 -22.59 16.65 -24.89
N ILE A 44 -22.24 15.49 -24.31
CA ILE A 44 -22.14 15.32 -22.86
C ILE A 44 -20.70 15.54 -22.41
N GLY A 45 -20.52 16.52 -21.51
CA GLY A 45 -19.23 16.76 -20.87
C GLY A 45 -18.78 15.56 -20.03
N LYS A 46 -17.74 14.85 -20.50
CA LYS A 46 -17.18 13.65 -19.85
C LYS A 46 -16.45 13.93 -18.54
N HIS A 47 -15.96 15.16 -18.34
CA HIS A 47 -15.29 15.60 -17.12
C HIS A 47 -16.06 16.75 -16.48
N ILE A 48 -16.24 16.70 -15.16
CA ILE A 48 -16.83 17.80 -14.39
C ILE A 48 -15.70 18.81 -14.12
N PRO A 49 -15.81 20.06 -14.58
CA PRO A 49 -14.74 21.03 -14.40
C PRO A 49 -14.60 21.37 -12.91
N HIS A 50 -13.40 21.18 -12.36
CA HIS A 50 -13.06 21.60 -11.01
C HIS A 50 -11.77 22.43 -11.02
N GLN A 51 -11.56 23.24 -9.98
CA GLN A 51 -10.42 24.17 -9.87
C GLN A 51 -9.02 23.53 -9.98
N TYR A 52 -8.94 22.20 -9.78
CA TYR A 52 -7.69 21.44 -9.86
C TYR A 52 -7.63 20.51 -11.08
N ALA A 53 -8.58 20.59 -12.03
CA ALA A 53 -8.65 19.66 -13.16
C ALA A 53 -7.36 19.63 -13.99
N SER A 54 -6.74 20.79 -14.22
CA SER A 54 -5.46 20.89 -14.94
C SER A 54 -4.30 20.23 -14.18
N ARG A 55 -4.28 20.32 -12.84
CA ARG A 55 -3.27 19.69 -11.99
C ARG A 55 -3.49 18.19 -11.88
N SER A 56 -4.72 17.74 -11.68
CA SER A 56 -5.08 16.32 -11.60
C SER A 56 -4.94 15.59 -12.93
N SER A 57 -5.04 16.30 -14.05
CA SER A 57 -4.77 15.76 -15.39
C SER A 57 -3.29 15.67 -15.74
N ALA A 58 -2.40 16.35 -15.00
CA ALA A 58 -0.97 16.26 -15.24
C ALA A 58 -0.45 14.88 -14.80
N LYS A 59 0.50 14.32 -15.56
CA LYS A 59 1.13 13.04 -15.20
C LYS A 59 1.82 13.19 -13.85
N SER A 60 1.51 12.30 -12.91
CA SER A 60 2.17 12.26 -11.60
C SER A 60 3.69 12.15 -11.78
N VAL A 61 4.42 12.99 -11.07
CA VAL A 61 5.88 12.88 -10.96
C VAL A 61 6.17 11.94 -9.80
N LEU A 62 6.79 10.80 -10.11
CA LEU A 62 7.34 9.92 -9.08
C LEU A 62 8.60 10.60 -8.54
N ILE A 63 8.53 11.04 -7.29
CA ILE A 63 9.69 11.54 -6.56
C ILE A 63 10.12 10.40 -5.63
N PRO A 64 11.31 9.81 -5.81
CA PRO A 64 11.83 8.86 -4.85
C PRO A 64 12.09 9.61 -3.54
N LEU A 65 11.28 9.34 -2.53
CA LEU A 65 11.50 9.85 -1.18
C LEU A 65 12.54 8.93 -0.51
N GLY A 66 13.71 9.50 -0.17
CA GLY A 66 14.67 8.85 0.71
C GLY A 66 15.43 7.68 0.09
N PHE A 67 16.02 7.85 -1.09
CA PHE A 67 16.98 6.86 -1.60
C PHE A 67 18.31 7.00 -0.86
N ILE A 68 18.61 6.01 -0.02
CA ILE A 68 19.91 5.87 0.62
C ILE A 68 20.74 4.95 -0.26
N ASP A 69 21.79 5.48 -0.91
CA ASP A 69 22.67 4.71 -1.80
C ASP A 69 23.66 3.84 -1.00
N LYS A 70 23.11 2.85 -0.29
CA LYS A 70 23.82 1.99 0.67
C LYS A 70 23.32 0.54 0.55
N ASP A 71 24.25 -0.39 0.65
CA ASP A 71 23.97 -1.82 0.54
C ASP A 71 23.93 -2.46 1.92
N GLU A 72 22.75 -2.90 2.37
CA GLU A 72 22.56 -3.59 3.66
C GLU A 72 23.43 -4.83 3.82
N SER A 73 23.97 -5.38 2.72
CA SER A 73 24.90 -6.52 2.76
C SER A 73 26.27 -6.16 3.35
N LYS A 74 26.63 -4.88 3.41
CA LYS A 74 27.88 -4.43 4.02
C LYS A 74 27.58 -3.77 5.36
N VAL A 75 28.18 -4.30 6.43
CA VAL A 75 27.99 -3.77 7.79
C VAL A 75 28.28 -2.27 7.90
N SER A 76 29.27 -1.74 7.16
CA SER A 76 29.57 -0.31 7.12
C SER A 76 28.40 0.52 6.56
N ASP A 77 27.77 0.02 5.50
CA ASP A 77 26.66 0.70 4.84
C ASP A 77 25.39 0.56 5.70
N THR A 78 25.19 -0.57 6.39
CA THR A 78 24.11 -0.76 7.37
C THR A 78 24.24 0.19 8.56
N ILE A 79 25.45 0.47 9.04
CA ILE A 79 25.69 1.50 10.07
C ILE A 79 25.23 2.87 9.56
N ASP A 80 25.59 3.24 8.33
CA ASP A 80 25.19 4.52 7.73
C ASP A 80 23.66 4.62 7.57
N ILE A 81 23.00 3.52 7.15
CA ILE A 81 21.53 3.43 7.06
C ILE A 81 20.90 3.63 8.43
N LEU A 82 21.40 2.95 9.47
CA LEU A 82 20.87 3.09 10.82
C LEU A 82 21.11 4.49 11.40
N ASP A 83 22.27 5.11 11.12
CA ASP A 83 22.55 6.51 11.48
C ASP A 83 21.55 7.47 10.82
N GLU A 84 21.21 7.24 9.54
CA GLU A 84 20.20 8.03 8.83
C GLU A 84 18.80 7.82 9.42
N TYR A 85 18.44 6.60 9.82
CA TYR A 85 17.16 6.36 10.50
C TYR A 85 17.12 6.95 11.90
N HIS A 86 18.27 6.99 12.59
CA HIS A 86 18.40 7.51 13.96
C HIS A 86 17.90 8.95 14.08
N GLN A 87 18.04 9.76 13.02
CA GLN A 87 17.54 11.14 12.98
C GLN A 87 16.04 11.28 13.25
N TYR A 88 15.27 10.21 13.02
CA TYR A 88 13.82 10.19 13.22
C TYR A 88 13.40 9.66 14.59
N LEU A 89 14.34 9.16 15.41
CA LEU A 89 14.03 8.69 16.75
C LEU A 89 13.78 9.86 17.70
N PRO A 90 12.62 9.89 18.38
CA PRO A 90 12.40 10.87 19.44
C PRO A 90 13.28 10.54 20.64
N LEU A 91 13.66 11.59 21.37
CA LEU A 91 14.45 11.48 22.59
C LEU A 91 13.53 11.36 23.81
N LYS A 92 13.94 10.55 24.78
CA LYS A 92 13.35 10.51 26.12
C LYS A 92 13.67 11.81 26.88
N PRO A 93 12.94 12.13 27.98
CA PRO A 93 13.23 13.31 28.79
C PRO A 93 14.64 13.37 29.38
N ASN A 94 15.32 12.22 29.50
CA ASN A 94 16.70 12.10 29.99
C ASN A 94 17.76 12.31 28.87
N GLY A 95 17.35 12.51 27.62
CA GLY A 95 18.24 12.68 26.46
C GLY A 95 18.63 11.39 25.75
N ASP A 96 18.20 10.22 26.23
CA ASP A 96 18.47 8.94 25.56
C ASP A 96 17.48 8.66 24.41
N PRO A 97 17.86 7.87 23.40
CA PRO A 97 16.93 7.42 22.36
C PRO A 97 15.71 6.68 22.92
N LEU A 98 14.51 6.98 22.41
CA LEU A 98 13.33 6.16 22.65
C LEU A 98 13.45 4.83 21.90
N THR A 99 13.08 3.74 22.56
CA THR A 99 13.11 2.41 21.94
C THR A 99 11.92 2.24 20.99
N PHE A 100 12.20 2.00 19.71
CA PHE A 100 11.25 1.70 18.66
C PHE A 100 11.55 0.36 17.99
N PRO A 101 10.52 -0.42 17.66
CA PRO A 101 10.69 -1.57 16.81
C PRO A 101 11.04 -1.11 15.39
N LEU A 102 12.14 -1.61 14.83
CA LEU A 102 12.48 -1.48 13.42
C LEU A 102 12.18 -2.81 12.75
N HIS A 103 11.16 -2.81 11.89
CA HIS A 103 10.71 -3.99 11.19
C HIS A 103 11.52 -4.22 9.91
N ALA A 104 12.07 -5.42 9.75
CA ALA A 104 12.78 -5.82 8.53
C ALA A 104 12.64 -7.33 8.32
N ASP A 105 13.16 -7.85 7.20
CA ASP A 105 13.30 -9.30 7.04
C ASP A 105 14.34 -9.89 8.00
N ASP A 106 14.46 -11.22 8.03
CA ASP A 106 15.34 -11.92 8.97
C ASP A 106 16.81 -11.51 8.80
N LEU A 107 17.27 -11.43 7.55
CA LEU A 107 18.66 -11.13 7.21
C LEU A 107 19.01 -9.66 7.52
N SER A 108 18.13 -8.72 7.20
CA SER A 108 18.29 -7.30 7.53
C SER A 108 18.20 -7.07 9.05
N CYS A 109 17.40 -7.86 9.78
CA CYS A 109 17.43 -7.84 11.25
C CYS A 109 18.78 -8.27 11.81
N GLU A 110 19.35 -9.38 11.32
CA GLU A 110 20.69 -9.85 11.69
C GLU A 110 21.74 -8.76 11.43
N ARG A 111 21.75 -8.19 10.21
CA ARG A 111 22.67 -7.11 9.81
C ARG A 111 22.52 -5.86 10.67
N GLY A 112 21.30 -5.50 11.06
CA GLY A 112 21.05 -4.39 11.97
C GLY A 112 21.60 -4.64 13.37
N ASN A 113 21.45 -5.86 13.89
CA ASN A 113 22.06 -6.26 15.16
C ASN A 113 23.59 -6.25 15.09
N ASP A 114 24.19 -6.70 13.98
CA ASP A 114 25.63 -6.64 13.75
C ASP A 114 26.15 -5.20 13.72
N ALA A 115 25.42 -4.29 13.08
CA ALA A 115 25.76 -2.87 13.05
C ALA A 115 25.74 -2.23 14.45
N GLN A 116 24.75 -2.58 15.29
CA GLN A 116 24.71 -2.16 16.69
C GLN A 116 25.89 -2.76 17.49
N CYS A 117 26.18 -4.05 17.30
CA CYS A 117 27.32 -4.72 17.93
C CYS A 117 28.66 -4.06 17.54
N ALA A 118 28.82 -3.65 16.29
CA ALA A 118 30.01 -2.97 15.80
C ALA A 118 30.26 -1.62 16.50
N ARG A 119 29.20 -0.97 17.01
CA ARG A 119 29.27 0.32 17.70
C ARG A 119 29.07 0.24 19.23
N ILE A 120 29.03 -0.97 19.81
CA ILE A 120 28.77 -1.15 21.25
C ILE A 120 29.75 -0.40 22.17
N ASN A 121 30.99 -0.17 21.72
CA ASN A 121 32.03 0.50 22.49
C ASN A 121 31.99 2.04 22.38
N ALA A 122 31.00 2.62 21.69
CA ALA A 122 30.89 4.07 21.56
C ALA A 122 30.49 4.75 22.89
N THR A 123 30.79 6.04 23.02
CA THR A 123 30.71 6.76 24.32
C THR A 123 29.28 7.14 24.74
N SER A 124 28.32 7.19 23.83
CA SER A 124 26.93 7.57 24.11
C SER A 124 25.96 6.53 23.52
N PRO A 125 24.75 6.35 24.12
CA PRO A 125 23.71 5.49 23.55
C PRO A 125 23.36 5.85 22.11
N TRP A 126 23.43 7.14 21.78
CA TRP A 126 23.23 7.63 20.42
C TRP A 126 24.28 7.09 19.44
N ASN A 127 25.57 7.24 19.78
CA ASN A 127 26.66 6.75 18.95
C ASN A 127 26.76 5.21 18.91
N GLN A 128 26.13 4.52 19.88
CA GLN A 128 25.98 3.07 19.90
C GLN A 128 24.81 2.57 19.02
N LEU A 129 24.10 3.45 18.31
CA LEU A 129 22.90 3.12 17.53
C LEU A 129 21.78 2.49 18.37
N GLN A 130 21.72 2.80 19.67
CA GLN A 130 20.64 2.33 20.54
C GLN A 130 19.33 3.04 20.24
N GLY A 131 18.21 2.38 20.50
CA GLY A 131 16.87 2.94 20.25
C GLY A 131 16.12 2.20 19.16
N PHE A 132 16.79 1.45 18.30
CA PHE A 132 16.14 0.45 17.44
C PHE A 132 16.17 -0.92 18.09
N THR A 133 15.01 -1.58 18.13
CA THR A 133 14.89 -3.01 18.40
C THR A 133 14.55 -3.68 17.08
N MET A 134 15.51 -4.42 16.52
CA MET A 134 15.30 -5.16 15.28
C MET A 134 14.19 -6.20 15.49
N ASN A 135 13.14 -6.14 14.68
CA ASN A 135 11.99 -7.03 14.76
C ASN A 135 11.74 -7.68 13.40
N ILE A 136 11.88 -9.00 13.35
CA ILE A 136 11.66 -9.79 12.15
C ILE A 136 10.19 -9.69 11.76
N GLN A 137 9.94 -9.28 10.52
CA GLN A 137 8.63 -9.42 9.87
C GLN A 137 8.62 -10.66 9.00
N GLU A 138 7.75 -11.59 9.38
CA GLU A 138 7.65 -12.93 8.80
C GLU A 138 6.83 -12.97 7.51
N TRP A 139 6.96 -11.95 6.66
CA TRP A 139 6.27 -11.89 5.37
C TRP A 139 6.66 -13.08 4.48
N HIS A 140 7.95 -13.44 4.46
CA HIS A 140 8.43 -14.61 3.72
C HIS A 140 7.82 -15.92 4.22
N LYS A 141 7.65 -16.11 5.55
CA LYS A 141 6.97 -17.30 6.08
C LYS A 141 5.51 -17.34 5.67
N ARG A 142 4.85 -16.18 5.63
CA ARG A 142 3.47 -16.04 5.18
C ARG A 142 3.32 -16.40 3.70
N CYS A 143 4.27 -15.97 2.87
CA CYS A 143 4.34 -16.35 1.46
C CYS A 143 4.55 -17.86 1.29
N LEU A 144 5.48 -18.46 2.03
CA LEU A 144 5.75 -19.90 1.98
C LEU A 144 4.51 -20.72 2.37
N LEU A 145 3.84 -20.35 3.48
CA LEU A 145 2.62 -21.02 3.90
C LEU A 145 1.51 -20.92 2.84
N LEU A 146 1.35 -19.74 2.24
CA LEU A 146 0.36 -19.54 1.18
C LEU A 146 0.72 -20.31 -0.10
N GLN A 147 2.01 -20.40 -0.44
CA GLN A 147 2.50 -21.21 -1.55
C GLN A 147 2.21 -22.70 -1.33
N ASP A 148 2.45 -23.24 -0.13
CA ASP A 148 2.15 -24.65 0.20
C ASP A 148 0.66 -24.96 -0.01
N ILE A 149 -0.23 -24.05 0.41
CA ILE A 149 -1.68 -24.19 0.20
C ILE A 149 -2.03 -24.21 -1.30
N TYR A 150 -1.40 -23.34 -2.09
CA TYR A 150 -1.63 -23.26 -3.52
C TYR A 150 -1.06 -24.46 -4.28
N ASP A 151 0.08 -24.97 -3.87
CA ASP A 151 0.67 -26.17 -4.46
C ASP A 151 -0.25 -27.39 -4.29
N ASP A 152 -0.96 -27.48 -3.16
CA ASP A 152 -1.92 -28.54 -2.88
C ASP A 152 -3.28 -28.33 -3.56
N LEU A 153 -3.83 -27.10 -3.55
CA LEU A 153 -5.23 -26.84 -3.90
C LEU A 153 -5.44 -26.13 -5.25
N PHE A 154 -4.37 -25.57 -5.85
CA PHE A 154 -4.41 -24.75 -7.06
C PHE A 154 -3.74 -25.43 -8.25
N ASN A 155 -4.29 -26.57 -8.68
CA ASN A 155 -3.83 -27.26 -9.89
C ASN A 155 -4.67 -26.87 -11.12
N GLY A 156 -4.02 -26.48 -12.22
CA GLY A 156 -4.73 -26.14 -13.47
C GLY A 156 -5.61 -27.28 -14.03
N SER A 157 -5.26 -28.52 -13.72
CA SER A 157 -6.01 -29.71 -14.13
C SER A 157 -7.35 -29.86 -13.37
N SER A 158 -7.47 -29.26 -12.18
CA SER A 158 -8.64 -29.41 -11.31
C SER A 158 -9.73 -28.37 -11.56
N GLY A 159 -9.66 -27.60 -12.65
CA GLY A 159 -10.67 -26.55 -12.96
C GLY A 159 -12.10 -27.06 -13.14
N ARG A 160 -12.31 -28.35 -13.36
CA ARG A 160 -13.63 -28.99 -13.42
C ARG A 160 -14.04 -29.63 -12.09
N GLU A 161 -13.13 -29.70 -11.12
CA GLU A 161 -13.34 -30.32 -9.81
C GLU A 161 -13.85 -29.27 -8.83
N LYS A 162 -15.13 -29.37 -8.46
CA LYS A 162 -15.77 -28.43 -7.56
C LYS A 162 -15.10 -28.43 -6.19
N GLY A 163 -14.85 -27.25 -5.65
CA GLY A 163 -14.23 -27.04 -4.33
C GLY A 163 -12.71 -26.87 -4.37
N THR A 164 -12.05 -27.04 -5.53
CA THR A 164 -10.63 -26.66 -5.68
C THR A 164 -10.48 -25.16 -5.87
N LEU A 165 -9.33 -24.61 -5.46
CA LEU A 165 -9.05 -23.17 -5.63
C LEU A 165 -9.05 -22.79 -7.12
N TYR A 166 -8.57 -23.66 -8.00
CA TYR A 166 -8.55 -23.40 -9.44
C TYR A 166 -9.97 -23.39 -10.05
N HIS A 167 -10.87 -24.25 -9.58
CA HIS A 167 -12.28 -24.19 -9.98
C HIS A 167 -12.96 -22.91 -9.50
N LEU A 168 -12.77 -22.54 -8.23
CA LEU A 168 -13.35 -21.33 -7.64
C LEU A 168 -12.84 -20.07 -8.33
N LYS A 169 -11.56 -20.01 -8.67
CA LYS A 169 -10.96 -18.91 -9.44
C LYS A 169 -11.69 -18.71 -10.76
N ASN A 170 -11.93 -19.79 -11.51
CA ASN A 170 -12.59 -19.72 -12.81
C ASN A 170 -14.08 -19.37 -12.68
N TYR A 171 -14.74 -19.89 -11.63
CA TYR A 171 -16.16 -19.64 -11.38
C TYR A 171 -16.43 -18.17 -10.99
N PHE A 172 -15.61 -17.61 -10.11
CA PHE A 172 -15.73 -16.22 -9.63
C PHE A 172 -14.90 -15.21 -10.45
N ASN A 173 -14.18 -15.66 -11.48
CA ASN A 173 -13.41 -14.85 -12.42
C ASN A 173 -12.30 -14.00 -11.77
N HIS A 174 -11.54 -14.58 -10.82
CA HIS A 174 -10.37 -13.93 -10.20
C HIS A 174 -9.12 -14.07 -11.09
N SER A 175 -9.00 -13.24 -12.13
CA SER A 175 -7.91 -13.34 -13.12
C SER A 175 -6.51 -12.99 -12.58
N GLY A 176 -6.42 -12.27 -11.46
CA GLY A 176 -5.16 -11.86 -10.83
C GLY A 176 -4.46 -12.95 -10.01
N VAL A 177 -5.16 -14.05 -9.72
CA VAL A 177 -4.68 -15.16 -8.89
C VAL A 177 -3.77 -16.07 -9.70
N SER A 178 -2.62 -16.46 -9.15
CA SER A 178 -1.61 -17.27 -9.84
C SER A 178 -1.11 -18.43 -8.98
N SER A 179 -0.38 -19.37 -9.59
CA SER A 179 0.35 -20.40 -8.85
C SER A 179 1.68 -19.88 -8.29
N ASN A 180 2.16 -18.73 -8.76
CA ASN A 180 3.37 -18.09 -8.22
C ASN A 180 2.98 -17.07 -7.15
N VAL A 181 2.81 -17.55 -5.92
CA VAL A 181 2.26 -16.75 -4.81
C VAL A 181 3.14 -15.58 -4.45
N MET A 182 4.46 -15.67 -4.62
CA MET A 182 5.36 -14.58 -4.24
C MET A 182 5.18 -13.34 -5.13
N ASP A 183 4.84 -13.53 -6.41
CA ASP A 183 4.59 -12.43 -7.35
C ASP A 183 3.18 -11.84 -7.19
N THR A 184 2.21 -12.65 -6.77
CA THR A 184 0.78 -12.29 -6.70
C THR A 184 0.21 -12.33 -5.29
N PHE A 185 1.05 -12.25 -4.25
CA PHE A 185 0.73 -12.48 -2.85
C PHE A 185 -0.60 -11.85 -2.40
N ASN A 186 -0.79 -10.55 -2.67
CA ASN A 186 -2.00 -9.84 -2.24
C ASN A 186 -3.27 -10.43 -2.90
N TYR A 187 -3.21 -10.74 -4.20
CA TYR A 187 -4.35 -11.33 -4.90
C TYR A 187 -4.65 -12.75 -4.39
N ASP A 188 -3.60 -13.51 -4.09
CA ASP A 188 -3.72 -14.89 -3.65
C ASP A 188 -4.20 -14.99 -2.19
N GLU A 189 -3.76 -14.08 -1.31
CA GLU A 189 -4.23 -13.94 0.07
C GLU A 189 -5.70 -13.55 0.10
N GLU A 190 -6.08 -12.48 -0.62
CA GLU A 190 -7.47 -12.02 -0.72
C GLU A 190 -8.40 -13.10 -1.29
N PHE A 191 -7.92 -13.86 -2.28
CA PHE A 191 -8.70 -14.95 -2.87
C PHE A 191 -8.89 -16.11 -1.89
N LEU A 192 -7.87 -16.45 -1.10
CA LEU A 192 -7.98 -17.49 -0.09
C LEU A 192 -8.94 -17.07 1.03
N GLU A 193 -8.86 -15.82 1.50
CA GLU A 193 -9.79 -15.25 2.48
C GLU A 193 -11.23 -15.29 1.95
N PHE A 194 -11.46 -14.84 0.70
CA PHE A 194 -12.75 -14.93 0.04
C PHE A 194 -13.30 -16.38 -0.02
N CYS A 195 -12.45 -17.38 -0.23
CA CYS A 195 -12.87 -18.78 -0.27
C CYS A 195 -13.19 -19.35 1.13
N CYS A 196 -12.60 -18.79 2.19
CA CYS A 196 -12.74 -19.28 3.57
C CYS A 196 -13.84 -18.57 4.36
N ASP A 197 -14.09 -17.28 4.11
CA ASP A 197 -14.98 -16.44 4.91
C ASP A 197 -16.43 -16.38 4.38
N GLY A 198 -16.86 -17.44 3.68
CA GLY A 198 -18.19 -17.57 3.08
C GLY A 198 -19.38 -17.34 4.02
#